data_AF-A0A672SV53-F1
#
_entry.id   AF-A0A672SV53-F1
#
_cell.length_a   1.000
_cell.length_b   1.000
_cell.length_c   1.000
_cell.angle_alpha   90.00
_cell.angle_beta   90.00
_cell.angle_gamma   90.00
#
_symmetry.space_group_name_H-M   'P 1'
#
loop_
_entity.id
_entity.type
_entity.pdbx_description
1 polymer ?
#
loop_
_entity_poly.entity_id
_entity_poly.type
_entity_poly.pdbx_seq_one_letter_code
_entity_poly.pdbx_strand_id
1 'polypeptide(L)'
;FRWIQGTGENTKGCKMATPCLQKMQLTPLSERDVRTVTVLIYSERVQVEDTAIWLSMHCTVLNTSLMRDEDGIKTGASKFQVRLPSLIQLGPIRGYVFYNGQPKECRKCGSLDHIAANCELEICRHCKSKEHGSKDCQLPKKCNLCGAESHRFRDCPHAYSNMFSIWNRIKNAPDIFLGKFLVPQVWTL
;
A
#
# COMPACT_ATOMS: atom_id res chain seq x y z
N PHE A 1 25.40 30.90 -36.88
CA PHE A 1 24.37 31.61 -37.66
C PHE A 1 23.07 30.81 -37.62
N ARG A 2 22.00 31.52 -37.27
CA ARG A 2 20.55 31.25 -37.23
C ARG A 2 19.98 30.03 -38.01
N TRP A 3 19.10 29.30 -37.31
CA TRP A 3 17.81 28.65 -37.67
C TRP A 3 17.34 28.76 -39.15
N ILE A 4 16.70 27.75 -39.77
CA ILE A 4 15.29 27.31 -39.59
C ILE A 4 15.07 25.98 -40.36
N GLN A 5 14.21 25.09 -39.87
CA GLN A 5 13.19 24.29 -40.61
C GLN A 5 12.45 23.41 -39.56
N GLY A 6 11.13 23.29 -39.50
CA GLY A 6 10.16 23.18 -40.59
C GLY A 6 9.48 21.81 -40.44
N THR A 7 8.21 21.81 -40.09
CA THR A 7 7.33 20.67 -39.75
C THR A 7 7.07 19.70 -40.91
N GLY A 8 6.82 18.41 -40.58
CA GLY A 8 5.81 17.60 -41.29
C GLY A 8 6.29 16.35 -42.06
N GLU A 9 5.77 15.20 -41.61
CA GLU A 9 5.33 14.04 -42.42
C GLU A 9 6.31 12.93 -42.92
N ASN A 10 6.23 11.79 -42.22
CA ASN A 10 5.59 10.53 -42.66
C ASN A 10 6.42 9.36 -43.28
N THR A 11 6.05 8.16 -42.80
CA THR A 11 6.26 6.80 -43.36
C THR A 11 7.68 6.18 -43.15
N LYS A 12 7.96 4.91 -42.83
CA LYS A 12 7.32 3.56 -42.84
C LYS A 12 8.11 2.73 -41.78
N GLY A 13 7.57 1.83 -40.95
CA GLY A 13 6.77 0.65 -41.25
C GLY A 13 7.52 -0.60 -40.76
N CYS A 14 6.90 -1.39 -39.88
CA CYS A 14 7.11 -2.85 -39.77
C CYS A 14 5.80 -3.46 -39.28
N LYS A 15 4.86 -3.61 -40.22
CA LYS A 15 3.73 -4.52 -40.06
C LYS A 15 4.17 -5.87 -40.61
N MET A 16 4.35 -6.84 -39.73
CA MET A 16 4.25 -8.26 -40.07
C MET A 16 3.12 -8.80 -39.19
N ALA A 17 1.91 -8.82 -39.73
CA ALA A 17 0.76 -9.39 -39.08
C ALA A 17 0.73 -10.89 -39.37
N THR A 18 1.07 -11.71 -38.39
CA THR A 18 0.89 -13.16 -38.43
C THR A 18 -0.60 -13.47 -38.31
N PRO A 19 -1.22 -14.28 -39.21
CA PRO A 19 -2.68 -14.50 -39.23
C PRO A 19 -3.25 -15.30 -38.03
N CYS A 20 -2.41 -15.74 -37.09
CA CYS A 20 -2.77 -16.73 -36.07
C CYS A 20 -3.23 -16.13 -34.72
N LEU A 21 -3.28 -14.80 -34.58
CA LEU A 21 -3.48 -14.13 -33.28
C LEU A 21 -4.85 -13.44 -33.09
N GLN A 22 -5.85 -13.78 -33.90
CA GLN A 22 -7.18 -13.13 -33.86
C GLN A 22 -8.02 -13.47 -32.61
N LYS A 23 -7.51 -14.27 -31.67
CA LYS A 23 -8.21 -14.60 -30.41
C LYS A 23 -7.33 -14.48 -29.16
N MET A 24 -6.29 -13.65 -29.18
CA MET A 24 -5.63 -13.24 -27.93
C MET A 24 -6.36 -12.03 -27.35
N GLN A 25 -7.17 -12.24 -26.31
CA GLN A 25 -7.58 -11.16 -25.43
C GLN A 25 -6.34 -10.68 -24.66
N LEU A 26 -5.81 -9.52 -25.05
CA LEU A 26 -4.74 -8.86 -24.32
C LEU A 26 -5.35 -8.19 -23.09
N THR A 27 -5.28 -8.86 -21.95
CA THR A 27 -5.58 -8.25 -20.65
C THR A 27 -4.39 -7.38 -20.24
N PRO A 28 -4.56 -6.07 -19.96
CA PRO A 28 -3.48 -5.23 -19.46
C PRO A 28 -2.85 -5.84 -18.20
N LEU A 29 -1.51 -5.91 -18.15
CA LEU A 29 -0.78 -6.42 -16.99
C LEU A 29 -1.12 -5.66 -15.69
N SER A 30 -1.56 -4.40 -15.81
CA SER A 30 -2.03 -3.54 -14.73
C SER A 30 -3.31 -4.02 -14.05
N GLU A 31 -4.12 -4.91 -14.66
CA GLU A 31 -5.30 -5.44 -13.98
C GLU A 31 -4.96 -6.54 -12.95
N ARG A 32 -3.74 -7.08 -12.97
CA ARG A 32 -3.35 -8.18 -12.08
C ARG A 32 -2.89 -7.72 -10.70
N ASP A 33 -2.44 -6.48 -10.55
CA ASP A 33 -1.93 -5.96 -9.29
C ASP A 33 -2.97 -5.28 -8.41
N VAL A 34 -4.17 -5.10 -8.96
CA VAL A 34 -5.33 -4.57 -8.27
C VAL A 34 -6.05 -5.69 -7.52
N ARG A 35 -6.27 -5.49 -6.22
CA ARG A 35 -7.04 -6.38 -5.36
C ARG A 35 -8.30 -5.68 -4.91
N THR A 36 -9.41 -6.38 -4.95
CA THR A 36 -10.67 -5.87 -4.38
C THR A 36 -10.75 -6.29 -2.92
N VAL A 37 -10.82 -5.32 -2.02
CA VAL A 37 -11.07 -5.51 -0.59
C VAL A 37 -12.49 -5.02 -0.28
N THR A 38 -13.26 -5.82 0.45
CA THR A 38 -14.58 -5.40 0.95
C THR A 38 -14.43 -4.95 2.40
N VAL A 39 -14.89 -3.75 2.71
CA VAL A 39 -14.93 -3.20 4.06
C VAL A 39 -16.38 -3.07 4.50
N LEU A 40 -16.68 -3.57 5.70
CA LEU A 40 -18.01 -3.53 6.32
C LEU A 40 -17.98 -2.50 7.45
N ILE A 41 -18.69 -1.40 7.27
CA ILE A 41 -18.90 -0.37 8.28
C ILE A 41 -20.39 -0.08 8.36
N TYR A 42 -21.01 -0.52 9.45
CA TYR A 42 -22.46 -0.37 9.69
C TYR A 42 -22.86 1.00 10.27
N SER A 43 -21.88 1.85 10.60
CA SER A 43 -22.11 3.19 11.13
C SER A 43 -22.26 4.21 10.01
N GLU A 44 -23.40 4.87 9.93
CA GLU A 44 -23.66 5.95 8.96
C GLU A 44 -22.77 7.20 9.15
N ARG A 45 -22.15 7.34 10.32
CA ARG A 45 -21.25 8.47 10.61
C ARG A 45 -19.93 8.41 9.86
N VAL A 46 -19.53 7.23 9.41
CA VAL A 46 -18.24 7.02 8.73
C VAL A 46 -18.52 6.98 7.24
N GLN A 47 -17.96 7.92 6.50
CA GLN A 47 -18.14 7.97 5.06
C GLN A 47 -17.18 7.01 4.35
N VAL A 48 -17.48 6.72 3.08
CA VAL A 48 -16.63 5.81 2.29
C VAL A 48 -15.27 6.46 2.01
N GLU A 49 -15.25 7.78 1.94
CA GLU A 49 -14.07 8.64 1.81
C GLU A 49 -13.15 8.50 3.03
N ASP A 50 -13.71 8.49 4.25
CA ASP A 50 -12.93 8.28 5.48
C ASP A 50 -12.25 6.91 5.46
N THR A 51 -12.97 5.90 4.99
CA THR A 51 -12.46 4.54 4.83
C THR A 51 -11.34 4.47 3.78
N ALA A 52 -11.50 5.19 2.67
CA ALA A 52 -10.48 5.30 1.64
C ALA A 52 -9.21 6.01 2.17
N ILE A 53 -9.37 7.09 2.94
CA ILE A 53 -8.26 7.80 3.58
C ILE A 53 -7.53 6.86 4.53
N TRP A 54 -8.26 6.11 5.36
CA TRP A 54 -7.65 5.13 6.26
C TRP A 54 -6.88 4.04 5.51
N LEU A 55 -7.47 3.46 4.44
CA LEU A 55 -6.80 2.47 3.60
C LEU A 55 -5.55 3.04 2.90
N SER A 56 -5.59 4.32 2.51
CA SER A 56 -4.48 5.00 1.83
C SER A 56 -3.19 5.08 2.67
N MET A 57 -3.32 4.97 4.00
CA MET A 57 -2.16 4.92 4.90
C MET A 57 -1.38 3.61 4.78
N HIS A 58 -1.98 2.55 4.25
CA HIS A 58 -1.42 1.20 4.23
C HIS A 58 -1.25 0.63 2.82
N CYS A 59 -2.06 1.09 1.86
CA CYS A 59 -2.06 0.61 0.48
C CYS A 59 -2.50 1.73 -0.48
N THR A 60 -2.27 1.55 -1.77
CA THR A 60 -2.74 2.53 -2.76
C THR A 60 -4.18 2.22 -3.13
N VAL A 61 -5.11 3.11 -2.81
CA VAL A 61 -6.52 2.99 -3.22
C VAL A 61 -6.69 3.55 -4.63
N LEU A 62 -7.27 2.77 -5.53
CA LEU A 62 -7.48 3.14 -6.94
C LEU A 62 -8.94 3.50 -7.22
N ASN A 63 -9.87 2.67 -6.76
CA ASN A 63 -11.29 2.83 -7.04
C ASN A 63 -12.11 2.43 -5.83
N THR A 64 -13.27 3.05 -5.69
CA THR A 64 -14.20 2.88 -4.58
C THR A 64 -15.59 2.66 -5.15
N SER A 65 -16.26 1.61 -4.68
CA SER A 65 -17.63 1.30 -5.08
C SER A 65 -18.46 0.95 -3.86
N LEU A 66 -19.59 1.63 -3.70
CA LEU A 66 -20.56 1.32 -2.67
C LEU A 66 -21.32 0.05 -3.07
N MET A 67 -21.49 -0.88 -2.15
CA MET A 67 -22.43 -1.98 -2.36
C MET A 67 -23.82 -1.53 -1.93
N ARG A 68 -24.80 -1.85 -2.77
CA ARG A 68 -26.22 -1.66 -2.50
C ARG A 68 -26.90 -3.01 -2.70
N ASP A 69 -27.91 -3.27 -1.89
CA ASP A 69 -28.79 -4.42 -2.10
C ASP A 69 -29.72 -4.19 -3.30
N GLU A 70 -30.47 -5.23 -3.68
CA GLU A 70 -31.45 -5.20 -4.77
C GLU A 70 -32.48 -4.07 -4.60
N ASP A 71 -32.81 -3.72 -3.36
CA ASP A 71 -33.72 -2.62 -3.01
C ASP A 71 -33.03 -1.23 -2.99
N GLY A 72 -31.75 -1.14 -3.36
CA GLY A 72 -30.99 0.11 -3.39
C GLY A 72 -30.51 0.64 -2.03
N ILE A 73 -30.78 -0.10 -0.96
CA ILE A 73 -30.38 0.19 0.43
C ILE A 73 -28.87 -0.03 0.59
N LYS A 74 -28.19 0.87 1.30
CA LYS A 74 -26.76 0.71 1.65
C LYS A 74 -26.61 -0.40 2.70
N THR A 75 -25.87 -1.45 2.38
CA THR A 75 -25.57 -2.56 3.30
C THR A 75 -24.50 -2.28 4.34
N GLY A 76 -23.95 -1.06 4.35
CA GLY A 76 -22.71 -0.76 5.08
C GLY A 76 -21.46 -1.40 4.45
N ALA A 77 -21.59 -2.10 3.31
CA ALA A 77 -20.48 -2.70 2.59
C ALA A 77 -19.96 -1.77 1.49
N SER A 78 -18.64 -1.63 1.41
CA SER A 78 -17.94 -0.88 0.37
C SER A 78 -16.80 -1.72 -0.18
N LYS A 79 -16.63 -1.73 -1.51
CA LYS A 79 -15.52 -2.40 -2.19
C LYS A 79 -14.48 -1.38 -2.63
N PHE A 80 -13.23 -1.66 -2.32
CA PHE A 80 -12.08 -0.86 -2.68
C PHE A 80 -11.14 -1.67 -3.56
N GLN A 81 -10.80 -1.14 -4.72
CA GLN A 81 -9.71 -1.63 -5.53
C GLN A 81 -8.41 -1.02 -5.01
N VAL A 82 -7.51 -1.87 -4.50
CA VAL A 82 -6.26 -1.46 -3.86
C VAL A 82 -5.06 -2.16 -4.48
N ARG A 83 -3.92 -1.47 -4.51
CA ARG A 83 -2.62 -2.08 -4.77
C ARG A 83 -1.91 -2.27 -3.44
N LEU A 84 -1.69 -3.53 -3.07
CA LEU A 84 -0.98 -3.87 -1.85
C LEU A 84 0.53 -3.75 -2.08
N PRO A 85 1.28 -3.19 -1.10
CA PRO A 85 2.72 -3.08 -1.22
C PRO A 85 3.37 -4.47 -1.25
N SER A 86 4.33 -4.68 -2.15
CA SER A 86 5.12 -5.92 -2.23
C SER A 86 6.20 -6.04 -1.16
N LEU A 87 6.54 -4.92 -0.49
CA LEU A 87 7.58 -4.80 0.52
C LEU A 87 7.04 -4.00 1.72
N ILE A 88 7.22 -4.54 2.92
CA ILE A 88 6.99 -3.84 4.19
C ILE A 88 8.32 -3.64 4.92
N GLN A 89 8.45 -2.55 5.69
CA GLN A 89 9.66 -2.27 6.46
C GLN A 89 9.30 -1.89 7.89
N LEU A 90 9.66 -2.73 8.86
CA LEU A 90 9.45 -2.47 10.29
C LEU A 90 10.80 -2.21 10.95
N GLY A 91 11.08 -0.93 11.22
CA GLY A 91 12.40 -0.50 11.68
C GLY A 91 13.50 -0.89 10.67
N PRO A 92 14.53 -1.67 11.08
CA PRO A 92 15.58 -2.16 10.18
C PRO A 92 15.17 -3.41 9.38
N ILE A 93 14.08 -4.10 9.77
CA ILE A 93 13.70 -5.39 9.19
C ILE A 93 12.81 -5.17 7.97
N ARG A 94 13.05 -5.95 6.92
CA ARG A 94 12.25 -5.97 5.70
C ARG A 94 11.41 -7.24 5.66
N GLY A 95 10.14 -7.09 5.35
CA GLY A 95 9.23 -8.19 5.03
C GLY A 95 8.74 -8.10 3.60
N TYR A 96 8.36 -9.23 3.02
CA TYR A 96 7.79 -9.32 1.68
C TYR A 96 6.35 -9.80 1.80
N VAL A 97 5.44 -9.14 1.08
CA VAL A 97 4.03 -9.51 1.04
C VAL A 97 3.79 -10.23 -0.27
N PHE A 98 3.28 -11.45 -0.19
CA PHE A 98 2.89 -12.25 -1.34
C PHE A 98 1.38 -12.43 -1.34
N TYR A 99 0.76 -12.24 -2.50
CA TYR A 99 -0.66 -12.49 -2.72
C TYR A 99 -0.88 -13.09 -4.10
N ASN A 100 -1.97 -13.84 -4.26
CA ASN A 100 -2.28 -14.48 -5.53
C ASN A 100 -2.39 -13.41 -6.62
N GLY A 101 -1.80 -13.64 -7.79
CA GLY A 101 -1.79 -12.73 -8.93
C GLY A 101 -0.99 -11.45 -8.75
N GLN A 102 -0.18 -11.31 -7.70
CA GLN A 102 0.76 -10.20 -7.55
C GLN A 102 1.69 -10.07 -8.78
N PRO A 103 1.87 -8.85 -9.33
CA PRO A 103 2.75 -8.63 -10.46
C PRO A 103 4.21 -8.88 -10.05
N LYS A 104 5.02 -9.35 -11.00
CA LYS A 104 6.48 -9.39 -10.84
C LYS A 104 7.05 -8.00 -11.13
N GLU A 105 6.86 -7.08 -10.19
CA GLU A 105 7.40 -5.72 -10.26
C GLU A 105 8.74 -5.60 -9.54
N CYS A 106 9.52 -4.60 -9.93
CA CYS A 106 10.68 -4.14 -9.22
C CYS A 106 10.26 -3.62 -7.84
N ARG A 107 10.65 -4.32 -6.77
CA ARG A 107 10.36 -3.92 -5.37
C ARG A 107 10.99 -2.59 -4.92
N LYS A 108 11.83 -1.96 -5.75
CA LYS A 108 12.39 -0.63 -5.49
C LYS A 108 11.52 0.46 -6.13
N CYS A 109 11.21 0.34 -7.42
CA CYS A 109 10.60 1.42 -8.21
C CYS A 109 9.19 1.11 -8.77
N GLY A 110 8.72 -0.14 -8.67
CA GLY A 110 7.42 -0.58 -9.18
C GLY A 110 7.36 -0.83 -10.69
N SER A 111 8.48 -0.78 -11.43
CA SER A 111 8.51 -1.11 -12.87
C SER A 111 8.31 -2.61 -13.09
N LEU A 112 7.62 -2.99 -14.17
CA LEU A 112 7.44 -4.38 -14.60
C LEU A 112 8.57 -4.89 -15.51
N ASP A 113 9.47 -4.00 -15.94
CA ASP A 113 10.48 -4.28 -16.96
C ASP A 113 11.72 -4.97 -16.38
N HIS A 114 11.95 -4.79 -15.07
CA HIS A 114 13.16 -5.29 -14.40
C HIS A 114 12.89 -5.70 -12.95
N ILE A 115 13.82 -6.46 -12.38
CA ILE A 115 13.83 -6.83 -10.97
C ILE A 115 14.66 -5.84 -10.15
N ALA A 116 14.46 -5.82 -8.83
CA ALA A 116 15.16 -4.89 -7.93
C ALA A 116 16.70 -4.94 -8.00
N ALA A 117 17.29 -6.07 -8.43
CA ALA A 117 18.72 -6.21 -8.64
C ALA A 117 19.22 -5.33 -9.81
N ASN A 118 18.42 -5.17 -10.86
CA ASN A 118 18.77 -4.42 -12.08
C ASN A 118 18.17 -3.00 -12.08
N CYS A 119 17.70 -2.53 -10.91
CA CYS A 119 17.10 -1.21 -10.77
C CYS A 119 18.18 -0.17 -10.47
N GLU A 120 18.39 0.74 -11.42
CA GLU A 120 19.34 1.86 -11.32
C GLU A 120 18.76 3.07 -10.58
N LEU A 121 17.43 3.13 -10.39
CA LEU A 121 16.78 4.22 -9.66
C LEU A 121 17.14 4.19 -8.17
N GLU A 122 17.69 5.30 -7.68
CA GLU A 122 17.76 5.59 -6.26
C GLU A 122 16.43 6.17 -5.77
N ILE A 123 15.78 5.46 -4.85
CA ILE A 123 14.50 5.87 -4.28
C ILE A 123 14.63 5.92 -2.76
N CYS A 124 14.23 7.05 -2.18
CA CYS A 124 14.19 7.22 -0.75
C CYS A 124 13.20 6.22 -0.13
N ARG A 125 13.70 5.34 0.73
CA ARG A 125 12.86 4.32 1.38
C ARG A 125 11.88 4.90 2.40
N HIS A 126 12.15 6.10 2.91
CA HIS A 126 11.34 6.77 3.93
C HIS A 126 10.19 7.57 3.31
N CYS A 127 10.46 8.39 2.29
CA CYS A 127 9.45 9.26 1.67
C CYS A 127 9.04 8.85 0.25
N LYS A 128 9.63 7.78 -0.29
CA LYS A 128 9.40 7.28 -1.66
C LYS A 128 9.73 8.26 -2.79
N SER A 129 10.43 9.37 -2.51
CA SER A 129 10.94 10.28 -3.54
C SER A 129 12.03 9.63 -4.39
N LYS A 130 12.08 9.98 -5.67
CA LYS A 130 13.10 9.58 -6.65
C LYS A 130 14.26 10.58 -6.74
N GLU A 131 14.20 11.69 -6.01
CA GLU A 131 15.18 12.78 -6.10
C GLU A 131 16.41 12.55 -5.22
N HIS A 132 16.28 11.74 -4.17
CA HIS A 132 17.35 11.50 -3.20
C HIS A 132 17.32 10.10 -2.62
N GLY A 133 18.47 9.63 -2.15
CA GLY A 133 18.61 8.39 -1.41
C GLY A 133 18.14 8.53 0.05
N SER A 134 17.88 7.42 0.73
CA SER A 134 17.42 7.41 2.14
C SER A 134 18.33 8.16 3.13
N LYS A 135 19.61 8.36 2.80
CA LYS A 135 20.59 9.04 3.66
C LYS A 135 20.39 10.56 3.65
N ASP A 136 19.99 11.10 2.51
CA ASP A 136 19.85 12.55 2.27
C ASP A 136 18.40 13.03 2.47
N CYS A 137 17.53 12.13 2.96
CA CYS A 137 16.14 12.45 3.26
C CYS A 137 16.03 13.37 4.46
N GLN A 138 15.60 14.61 4.22
CA GLN A 138 15.39 15.63 5.25
C GLN A 138 14.03 15.51 5.96
N LEU A 139 13.11 14.72 5.42
CA LEU A 139 11.78 14.52 6.02
C LEU A 139 11.89 13.78 7.37
N PRO A 140 11.05 14.13 8.36
CA PRO A 140 11.06 13.49 9.66
C PRO A 140 10.77 12.00 9.52
N LYS A 141 11.55 11.18 10.25
CA LYS A 141 11.40 9.72 10.22
C LYS A 141 10.17 9.34 11.04
N LYS A 142 9.11 8.93 10.34
CA LYS A 142 7.89 8.43 10.97
C LYS A 142 8.07 6.99 11.45
N CYS A 143 7.31 6.60 12.46
CA CYS A 143 7.20 5.22 12.89
C CYS A 143 6.53 4.39 11.78
N ASN A 144 7.23 3.40 11.24
CA ASN A 144 6.69 2.57 10.16
C ASN A 144 5.55 1.61 10.59
N LEU A 145 5.22 1.54 11.88
CA LEU A 145 4.08 0.75 12.37
C LEU A 145 2.82 1.61 12.54
N CYS A 146 2.92 2.73 13.28
CA CYS A 146 1.75 3.56 13.62
C CYS A 146 1.72 4.92 12.91
N GLY A 147 2.73 5.28 12.14
CA GLY A 147 2.80 6.54 11.38
C GLY A 147 3.20 7.79 12.19
N ALA A 148 3.36 7.69 13.51
CA ALA A 148 3.69 8.83 14.36
C ALA A 148 5.13 9.34 14.13
N GLU A 149 5.34 10.66 14.22
CA GLU A 149 6.66 11.29 14.04
C GLU A 149 7.47 11.38 15.35
N SER A 150 6.82 11.14 16.49
CA SER A 150 7.43 11.30 17.82
C SER A 150 8.43 10.21 18.20
N HIS A 151 8.39 9.04 17.54
CA HIS A 151 9.19 7.88 17.90
C HIS A 151 9.50 6.99 16.69
N ARG A 152 10.47 6.09 16.87
CA ARG A 152 10.80 5.04 15.88
C ARG A 152 10.10 3.74 16.24
N PHE A 153 10.05 2.79 15.30
CA PHE A 153 9.44 1.46 15.49
C PHE A 153 9.86 0.76 16.80
N ARG A 154 11.15 0.85 17.17
CA ARG A 154 11.70 0.24 18.40
C ARG A 154 10.99 0.71 19.67
N ASP A 155 10.57 1.96 19.70
CA ASP A 155 9.97 2.62 20.86
C ASP A 155 8.45 2.80 20.69
N CYS A 156 7.87 2.14 19.68
CA CYS A 156 6.45 2.27 19.38
C CYS A 156 5.60 1.58 20.47
N PRO A 157 4.66 2.28 21.13
CA PRO A 157 3.81 1.67 22.15
C PRO A 157 2.85 0.61 21.57
N HIS A 158 2.58 0.69 20.26
CA HIS A 158 1.77 -0.29 19.53
C HIS A 158 2.58 -1.50 19.06
N ALA A 159 3.91 -1.48 19.17
CA ALA A 159 4.70 -2.67 18.86
C ALA A 159 4.41 -3.74 19.90
N TYR A 160 4.17 -4.97 19.44
CA TYR A 160 3.75 -6.09 20.29
C TYR A 160 4.67 -6.29 21.50
N SER A 161 5.99 -6.21 21.32
CA SER A 161 6.98 -6.34 22.39
C SER A 161 6.81 -5.27 23.48
N ASN A 162 6.52 -4.03 23.09
CA ASN A 162 6.40 -2.89 23.99
C ASN A 162 5.05 -2.92 24.70
N MET A 163 3.97 -3.18 23.95
CA MET A 163 2.63 -3.36 24.49
C MET A 163 2.60 -4.50 25.52
N PHE A 164 3.17 -5.65 25.19
CA PHE A 164 3.23 -6.81 26.10
C PHE A 164 4.05 -6.50 27.36
N SER A 165 5.16 -5.77 27.22
CA SER A 165 5.95 -5.33 28.37
C SER A 165 5.20 -4.37 29.29
N ILE A 166 4.46 -3.41 28.72
CA ILE A 166 3.60 -2.49 29.49
C ILE A 166 2.51 -3.28 30.23
N TRP A 167 1.85 -4.20 29.54
CA TRP A 167 0.81 -5.02 30.13
C TRP A 167 1.33 -5.92 31.26
N ASN A 168 2.51 -6.54 31.10
CA ASN A 168 3.13 -7.32 32.17
C ASN A 168 3.47 -6.45 33.38
N ARG A 169 3.89 -5.20 33.19
CA ARG A 169 4.12 -4.27 34.31
C ARG A 169 2.82 -3.93 35.03
N ILE A 170 1.74 -3.68 34.29
CA ILE A 170 0.41 -3.39 34.87
C ILE A 170 -0.12 -4.60 35.63
N LYS A 171 -0.02 -5.80 35.05
CA LYS A 171 -0.46 -7.04 35.69
C LYS A 171 0.30 -7.41 36.96
N ASN A 172 1.60 -7.10 37.00
CA ASN A 172 2.45 -7.39 38.15
C ASN A 172 2.59 -6.19 39.10
N ALA A 173 1.81 -5.11 38.89
CA ALA A 173 1.78 -3.98 39.82
C ALA A 173 0.96 -4.38 41.06
N PRO A 174 1.43 -4.07 42.27
CA PRO A 174 0.60 -4.24 43.47
C PRO A 174 -0.66 -3.37 43.34
N ASP A 175 -1.82 -3.96 43.61
CA ASP A 175 -3.15 -3.49 43.25
C ASP A 175 -3.34 -1.96 43.27
N ILE A 176 -3.39 -1.36 42.08
CA ILE A 176 -4.11 -0.10 41.86
C ILE A 176 -5.34 -0.45 41.05
N PHE A 177 -6.50 -0.29 41.68
CA PHE A 177 -7.82 -0.61 41.16
C PHE A 177 -8.13 0.22 39.89
N LEU A 178 -7.62 -0.20 38.73
CA LEU A 178 -7.94 0.41 37.44
C LEU A 178 -8.96 -0.47 36.72
N GLY A 179 -10.23 -0.10 36.92
CA GLY A 179 -11.36 -0.71 36.25
C GLY A 179 -11.19 -0.73 34.72
N LYS A 180 -11.58 -1.87 34.14
CA LYS A 180 -11.96 -2.06 32.73
C LYS A 180 -10.96 -1.56 31.68
N PHE A 181 -9.78 -2.17 31.61
CA PHE A 181 -9.08 -2.28 30.31
C PHE A 181 -9.59 -3.51 29.57
N LEU A 182 -10.43 -3.30 28.55
CA LEU A 182 -10.82 -4.35 27.61
C LEU A 182 -9.58 -4.80 26.83
N VAL A 183 -9.17 -6.04 27.05
CA VAL A 183 -8.21 -6.75 26.20
C VAL A 183 -8.85 -6.88 24.81
N PRO A 184 -8.19 -6.48 23.71
CA PRO A 184 -8.68 -6.81 22.38
C PRO A 184 -8.72 -8.34 22.23
N GLN A 185 -9.92 -8.93 22.13
CA GLN A 185 -10.15 -10.39 22.05
C GLN A 185 -9.64 -11.05 20.75
N VAL A 186 -8.62 -10.52 20.09
CA VAL A 186 -8.11 -11.04 18.80
C VAL A 186 -6.99 -12.08 18.99
N TRP A 187 -6.69 -12.49 20.23
CA TRP A 187 -5.48 -13.25 20.53
C TRP A 187 -5.71 -14.46 21.44
N THR A 188 -6.74 -15.24 21.14
CA THR A 188 -6.81 -16.65 21.56
C THR A 188 -6.98 -17.50 20.30
N LEU A 189 -5.85 -18.01 19.79
CA LEU A 189 -5.79 -19.25 19.03
C LEU A 189 -5.23 -20.32 19.96
#